data_AF-A0A8H3R0S4-F1
#
_entry.id   AF-A0A8H3R0S4-F1
#
_cell.length_a   1.000
_cell.length_b   1.000
_cell.length_c   1.000
_cell.angle_alpha   90.00
_cell.angle_beta   90.00
_cell.angle_gamma   90.00
#
_symmetry.space_group_name_H-M   'P 1'
#
loop_
_entity.id
_entity.type
_entity.pdbx_description
1 polymer ?
#
loop_
_entity_poly.entity_id
_entity_poly.type
_entity_poly.pdbx_seq_one_letter_code
_entity_poly.pdbx_strand_id
1 'polypeptide(L)'
;MRKFKDKFKEQQILVMVTSLMRLFLKESTNLRILIFNKKFHNLDTPNLLPKLMTKNFIFSYNNNMMMGKDSSSSSSSSSSSLNRLVKFQINNINSTLTQNTINLLKLISINCKNIHYLDFKFKHYEYNDNILQLIISIIKSQDHISEFNISQIKINFELILLNLLLLHKNTLISMKLDHVHISENSTEILKQFYNIRKVKLLHCNKLTSEVLPDYSELLESLIDIKHREKKR
;
A
#
# COMPACT_ATOMS: atom_id res chain seq x y z
N MET A 1 4.80 -36.48 18.94
CA MET A 1 5.08 -35.07 19.34
C MET A 1 5.33 -34.09 18.19
N ARG A 2 6.01 -34.43 17.08
CA ARG A 2 6.25 -33.47 15.96
C ARG A 2 4.96 -32.90 15.35
N LYS A 3 3.92 -33.73 15.14
CA LYS A 3 2.62 -33.32 14.58
C LYS A 3 1.81 -32.32 15.43
N PHE A 4 2.06 -32.23 16.74
CA PHE A 4 1.36 -31.28 17.63
C PHE A 4 1.97 -29.87 17.56
N LYS A 5 3.27 -29.76 17.24
CA LYS A 5 4.01 -28.50 17.16
C LYS A 5 3.62 -27.68 15.92
N ASP A 6 3.28 -28.35 14.82
CA ASP A 6 2.88 -27.68 13.58
C ASP A 6 1.43 -27.17 13.61
N LYS A 7 0.55 -27.80 14.41
CA LYS A 7 -0.89 -27.47 14.47
C LYS A 7 -1.16 -26.04 14.96
N PHE A 8 -0.33 -25.52 15.88
CA PHE A 8 -0.53 -24.18 16.47
C PHE A 8 0.45 -23.13 15.95
N LYS A 9 1.39 -23.52 15.10
CA LYS A 9 2.45 -22.66 14.61
C LYS A 9 1.91 -21.45 13.87
N GLU A 10 0.86 -21.62 13.06
CA GLU A 10 0.24 -20.52 12.32
C GLU A 10 -0.46 -19.51 13.24
N GLN A 11 -1.19 -20.00 14.24
CA GLN A 11 -1.88 -19.15 15.22
C GLN A 11 -0.88 -18.39 16.10
N GLN A 12 0.23 -19.03 16.50
CA GLN A 12 1.30 -18.38 17.24
C GLN A 12 2.00 -17.29 16.42
N ILE A 13 2.32 -17.58 15.15
CA ILE A 13 2.88 -16.58 14.22
C ILE A 13 1.92 -15.39 14.07
N LEU A 14 0.63 -15.67 13.94
CA LEU A 14 -0.40 -14.65 13.80
C LEU A 14 -0.45 -13.72 15.02
N VAL A 15 -0.55 -14.28 16.23
CA VAL A 15 -0.57 -13.50 17.49
C VAL A 15 0.70 -12.66 17.66
N MET A 16 1.86 -13.22 17.31
CA MET A 16 3.14 -12.49 17.37
C MET A 16 3.17 -11.33 16.38
N VAL A 17 2.82 -11.57 15.10
CA VAL A 17 2.78 -10.52 14.06
C VAL A 17 1.81 -9.42 14.45
N THR A 18 0.64 -9.78 14.97
CA THR A 18 -0.37 -8.85 15.45
C THR A 18 0.14 -7.99 16.62
N SER A 19 0.74 -8.61 17.62
CA SER A 19 1.27 -7.92 18.80
C SER A 19 2.41 -6.97 18.43
N LEU A 20 3.32 -7.43 17.58
CA LEU A 20 4.41 -6.62 17.05
C LEU A 20 3.88 -5.45 16.23
N MET A 21 2.89 -5.68 15.37
CA MET A 21 2.33 -4.60 14.58
C MET A 21 1.61 -3.58 15.46
N ARG A 22 0.87 -4.01 16.50
CA ARG A 22 0.28 -3.08 17.46
C ARG A 22 1.36 -2.27 18.19
N LEU A 23 2.44 -2.90 18.60
CA LEU A 23 3.58 -2.22 19.24
C LEU A 23 4.20 -1.20 18.29
N PHE A 24 4.49 -1.58 17.04
CA PHE A 24 5.09 -0.67 16.05
C PHE A 24 4.15 0.49 15.69
N LEU A 25 2.86 0.22 15.46
CA LEU A 25 1.89 1.27 15.15
C LEU A 25 1.66 2.21 16.34
N LYS A 26 1.86 1.78 17.58
CA LYS A 26 1.64 2.62 18.76
C LYS A 26 2.90 3.39 19.19
N GLU A 27 4.04 2.72 19.23
CA GLU A 27 5.25 3.22 19.89
C GLU A 27 6.38 3.60 18.91
N SER A 28 6.28 3.23 17.62
CA SER A 28 7.40 3.45 16.70
C SER A 28 7.45 4.87 16.16
N THR A 29 8.20 5.74 16.84
CA THR A 29 8.46 7.12 16.39
C THR A 29 9.27 7.22 15.10
N ASN A 30 9.87 6.12 14.63
CA ASN A 30 10.79 6.10 13.47
C ASN A 30 10.38 5.09 12.38
N LEU A 31 9.12 4.61 12.35
CA LEU A 31 8.70 3.67 11.31
C LEU A 31 8.61 4.38 9.95
N ARG A 32 9.54 4.09 9.03
CA ARG A 32 9.58 4.69 7.68
C ARG A 32 9.14 3.73 6.57
N ILE A 33 9.19 2.43 6.81
CA ILE A 33 8.95 1.40 5.79
C ILE A 33 8.04 0.33 6.37
N LEU A 34 6.99 -0.03 5.64
CA LEU A 34 6.07 -1.12 6.00
C LEU A 34 5.83 -2.00 4.78
N ILE A 35 6.19 -3.29 4.90
CA ILE A 35 6.16 -4.26 3.78
C ILE A 35 5.47 -5.54 4.25
N PHE A 36 4.42 -5.94 3.54
CA PHE A 36 3.73 -7.21 3.75
C PHE A 36 4.02 -8.19 2.62
N ASN A 37 4.81 -9.24 2.90
CA ASN A 37 5.30 -10.15 1.85
C ASN A 37 4.44 -11.40 1.63
N LYS A 38 4.06 -12.10 2.69
CA LYS A 38 3.29 -13.35 2.63
C LYS A 38 2.26 -13.35 3.75
N LYS A 39 1.03 -13.81 3.45
CA LYS A 39 -0.12 -13.91 4.38
C LYS A 39 -0.78 -12.59 4.82
N PHE A 40 -0.70 -11.53 4.01
CA PHE A 40 -1.37 -10.25 4.29
C PHE A 40 -2.90 -10.35 4.49
N HIS A 41 -3.55 -11.29 3.79
CA HIS A 41 -4.99 -11.49 3.86
C HIS A 41 -5.49 -11.92 5.25
N ASN A 42 -4.63 -12.58 6.05
CA ASN A 42 -4.97 -13.14 7.35
C ASN A 42 -4.43 -12.31 8.53
N LEU A 43 -4.12 -11.02 8.37
CA LEU A 43 -3.67 -10.20 9.50
C LEU A 43 -4.82 -10.04 10.51
N ASP A 44 -4.72 -10.73 11.63
CA ASP A 44 -5.66 -10.61 12.74
C ASP A 44 -5.26 -9.44 13.63
N THR A 45 -5.28 -8.22 13.07
CA THR A 45 -5.02 -7.00 13.85
C THR A 45 -6.19 -6.77 14.79
N PRO A 46 -6.02 -6.60 16.12
CA PRO A 46 -7.15 -6.30 16.99
C PRO A 46 -7.86 -5.07 16.45
N ASN A 47 -9.18 -5.08 16.42
CA ASN A 47 -10.02 -4.04 15.83
C ASN A 47 -9.55 -2.63 16.30
N LEU A 48 -8.71 -1.97 15.50
CA LEU A 48 -8.07 -0.70 15.87
C LEU A 48 -9.05 0.48 15.67
N LEU A 49 -10.05 0.32 14.81
CA LEU A 49 -10.96 1.37 14.39
C LEU A 49 -11.96 1.88 15.45
N PRO A 50 -12.58 1.05 16.32
CA PRO A 50 -13.57 1.56 17.27
C PRO A 50 -12.98 2.58 18.25
N LYS A 51 -11.67 2.55 18.49
CA LYS A 51 -11.00 3.51 19.37
C LYS A 51 -10.36 4.70 18.61
N LEU A 52 -9.97 4.55 17.35
CA LEU A 52 -9.32 5.59 16.51
C LEU A 52 -10.29 6.57 15.83
N MET A 53 -11.58 6.24 15.72
CA MET A 53 -12.59 7.10 15.09
C MET A 53 -13.22 8.12 16.05
N THR A 54 -13.02 7.98 17.36
CA THR A 54 -13.43 8.97 18.36
C THR A 54 -12.28 9.95 18.61
N LYS A 55 -12.53 11.24 18.37
CA LYS A 55 -11.61 12.36 18.59
C LYS A 55 -10.73 12.21 19.84
N ASN A 56 -9.45 12.59 19.69
CA ASN A 56 -8.43 12.75 20.73
C ASN A 56 -8.06 11.47 21.50
N PHE A 57 -7.06 10.75 21.00
CA PHE A 57 -6.34 9.80 21.84
C PHE A 57 -5.44 10.53 22.83
N ILE A 58 -5.98 10.81 24.01
CA ILE A 58 -5.21 10.87 25.26
C ILE A 58 -5.29 9.46 25.84
N PHE A 59 -4.20 8.70 25.78
CA PHE A 59 -4.03 7.60 26.72
C PHE A 59 -3.39 8.20 27.98
N SER A 60 -4.21 8.56 28.97
CA SER A 60 -3.71 8.59 30.33
C SER A 60 -3.43 7.14 30.71
N TYR A 61 -2.16 6.84 30.93
CA TYR A 61 -1.77 5.63 31.60
C TYR A 61 -2.26 5.80 33.04
N ASN A 62 -3.30 5.06 33.45
CA ASN A 62 -3.65 4.95 34.87
C ASN A 62 -2.60 4.06 35.55
N ASN A 63 -1.44 4.64 35.81
CA ASN A 63 -0.61 4.27 36.95
C ASN A 63 -0.81 5.37 38.00
N ASN A 64 -1.97 5.38 38.65
CA ASN A 64 -2.16 6.12 39.88
C ASN A 64 -2.45 5.11 41.00
N MET A 65 -1.40 4.45 41.48
CA MET A 65 -1.22 4.36 42.92
C MET A 65 -0.56 5.67 43.36
N MET A 66 -1.27 6.39 44.22
CA MET A 66 -0.78 7.46 45.10
C MET A 66 -0.16 8.72 44.47
N MET A 67 -0.96 9.79 44.41
CA MET A 67 -0.76 11.07 45.13
C MET A 67 -1.32 12.25 44.33
N GLY A 68 -2.07 13.12 45.02
CA GLY A 68 -2.08 14.56 44.76
C GLY A 68 -2.96 15.07 43.61
N LYS A 69 -4.03 15.77 43.99
CA LYS A 69 -4.71 16.78 43.17
C LYS A 69 -3.67 17.76 42.60
N ASP A 70 -3.76 18.09 41.32
CA ASP A 70 -4.05 19.45 40.88
C ASP A 70 -4.19 19.51 39.35
N SER A 71 -5.25 20.18 38.93
CA SER A 71 -5.71 20.37 37.57
C SER A 71 -4.91 21.47 36.88
N SER A 72 -4.03 21.10 35.95
CA SER A 72 -3.72 21.89 34.75
C SER A 72 -2.78 21.09 33.85
N SER A 73 -3.21 20.69 32.64
CA SER A 73 -2.24 20.30 31.60
C SER A 73 -2.89 20.08 30.24
N SER A 74 -2.51 20.97 29.32
CA SER A 74 -1.99 20.67 27.98
C SER A 74 -2.79 19.73 27.07
N SER A 75 -3.28 20.30 25.97
CA SER A 75 -3.61 19.60 24.73
C SER A 75 -2.38 18.87 24.19
N SER A 76 -2.20 17.60 24.58
CA SER A 76 -1.23 16.71 23.95
C SER A 76 -1.78 16.28 22.60
N SER A 77 -1.29 16.90 21.53
CA SER A 77 -1.43 16.40 20.17
C SER A 77 -0.72 15.04 20.10
N SER A 78 -1.50 13.95 20.17
CA SER A 78 -0.99 12.61 19.92
C SER A 78 -0.71 12.48 18.43
N SER A 79 0.47 12.94 18.00
CA SER A 79 0.99 12.71 16.66
C SER A 79 1.00 11.20 16.43
N SER A 80 0.13 10.71 15.56
CA SER A 80 0.14 9.31 15.16
C SER A 80 1.52 9.00 14.58
N SER A 81 2.19 8.00 15.16
CA SER A 81 3.56 7.58 14.83
C SER A 81 3.74 7.20 13.35
N LEU A 82 2.63 6.93 12.67
CA LEU A 82 2.52 6.58 11.26
C LEU A 82 2.80 7.71 10.27
N ASN A 83 2.80 8.98 10.69
CA ASN A 83 3.03 10.13 9.81
C ASN A 83 4.40 10.16 9.12
N ARG A 84 5.35 9.33 9.58
CA ARG A 84 6.72 9.23 9.03
C ARG A 84 6.89 8.08 8.05
N LEU A 85 5.83 7.33 7.75
CA LEU A 85 5.86 6.25 6.77
C LEU A 85 6.09 6.84 5.37
N VAL A 86 7.19 6.43 4.74
CA VAL A 86 7.61 6.89 3.40
C VAL A 86 7.41 5.80 2.34
N LYS A 87 7.46 4.53 2.75
CA LYS A 87 7.34 3.38 1.86
C LYS A 87 6.31 2.40 2.37
N PHE A 88 5.33 2.08 1.54
CA PHE A 88 4.29 1.11 1.83
C PHE A 88 4.16 0.09 0.71
N GLN A 89 4.24 -1.19 1.07
CA GLN A 89 4.16 -2.29 0.12
C GLN A 89 3.29 -3.42 0.65
N ILE A 90 2.43 -3.92 -0.22
CA ILE A 90 1.59 -5.08 0.03
C ILE A 90 1.73 -6.06 -1.11
N ASN A 91 2.16 -7.26 -0.78
CA ASN A 91 2.21 -8.37 -1.72
C ASN A 91 1.10 -9.39 -1.40
N ASN A 92 0.66 -10.10 -2.44
CA ASN A 92 -0.30 -11.20 -2.33
C ASN A 92 -1.67 -10.74 -1.78
N ILE A 93 -2.17 -9.61 -2.29
CA ILE A 93 -3.54 -9.11 -2.07
C ILE A 93 -4.50 -10.06 -2.78
N ASN A 94 -5.55 -10.53 -2.09
CA ASN A 94 -6.59 -11.37 -2.67
C ASN A 94 -7.97 -10.73 -2.47
N SER A 95 -9.01 -11.31 -3.07
CA SER A 95 -10.39 -10.83 -2.97
C SER A 95 -10.99 -10.93 -1.56
N THR A 96 -10.38 -11.74 -0.69
CA THR A 96 -10.84 -12.05 0.66
C THR A 96 -9.90 -11.48 1.71
N LEU A 97 -9.85 -10.15 1.80
CA LEU A 97 -9.19 -9.47 2.93
C LEU A 97 -10.03 -9.64 4.20
N THR A 98 -9.39 -10.00 5.32
CA THR A 98 -10.04 -9.92 6.63
C THR A 98 -10.42 -8.48 6.98
N GLN A 99 -11.44 -8.32 7.83
CA GLN A 99 -11.87 -7.00 8.32
C GLN A 99 -10.71 -6.21 8.95
N ASN A 100 -9.80 -6.92 9.61
CA ASN A 100 -8.64 -6.37 10.27
C ASN A 100 -7.63 -5.80 9.26
N THR A 101 -7.36 -6.53 8.19
CA THR A 101 -6.58 -6.03 7.05
C THR A 101 -7.23 -4.79 6.42
N ILE A 102 -8.55 -4.80 6.22
CA ILE A 102 -9.29 -3.63 5.71
C ILE A 102 -9.13 -2.43 6.64
N ASN A 103 -9.23 -2.65 7.95
CA ASN A 103 -9.10 -1.60 8.96
C ASN A 103 -7.70 -1.00 8.98
N LEU A 104 -6.66 -1.84 8.85
CA LEU A 104 -5.29 -1.37 8.72
C LEU A 104 -5.12 -0.46 7.50
N LEU A 105 -5.66 -0.85 6.34
CA LEU A 105 -5.58 -0.03 5.13
C LEU A 105 -6.28 1.32 5.29
N LYS A 106 -7.45 1.33 5.95
CA LYS A 106 -8.14 2.57 6.32
C LYS A 106 -7.28 3.44 7.25
N LEU A 107 -6.62 2.84 8.24
CA LEU A 107 -5.74 3.58 9.14
C LEU A 107 -4.52 4.18 8.44
N ILE A 108 -3.92 3.45 7.49
CA ILE A 108 -2.85 3.99 6.65
C ILE A 108 -3.37 5.20 5.86
N SER A 109 -4.54 5.12 5.25
CA SER A 109 -5.12 6.25 4.52
C SER A 109 -5.42 7.47 5.43
N ILE A 110 -5.87 7.23 6.66
CA ILE A 110 -6.19 8.33 7.59
C ILE A 110 -4.91 8.98 8.14
N ASN A 111 -3.93 8.17 8.55
CA ASN A 111 -2.80 8.61 9.38
C ASN A 111 -1.47 8.74 8.65
N CYS A 112 -1.37 8.36 7.38
CA CYS A 112 -0.14 8.49 6.60
C CYS A 112 -0.38 9.49 5.46
N LYS A 113 0.38 10.58 5.46
CA LYS A 113 0.35 11.62 4.42
C LYS A 113 1.63 11.67 3.56
N ASN A 114 2.71 11.06 4.03
CA ASN A 114 4.05 11.20 3.44
C ASN A 114 4.56 9.93 2.75
N ILE A 115 3.68 9.02 2.31
CA ILE A 115 4.12 7.81 1.60
C ILE A 115 4.45 8.16 0.15
N HIS A 116 5.73 8.19 -0.17
CA HIS A 116 6.24 8.50 -1.50
C HIS A 116 6.38 7.26 -2.40
N TYR A 117 6.48 6.06 -1.80
CA TYR A 117 6.58 4.79 -2.52
C TYR A 117 5.38 3.89 -2.17
N LEU A 118 4.61 3.51 -3.19
CA LEU A 118 3.53 2.53 -3.11
C LEU A 118 3.79 1.33 -4.02
N ASP A 119 3.63 0.12 -3.50
CA ASP A 119 3.73 -1.12 -4.28
C ASP A 119 2.64 -2.12 -3.88
N PHE A 120 1.72 -2.38 -4.80
CA PHE A 120 0.57 -3.27 -4.60
C PHE A 120 0.65 -4.46 -5.56
N LYS A 121 0.76 -5.68 -5.00
CA LYS A 121 0.76 -6.91 -5.80
C LYS A 121 -0.42 -7.78 -5.44
N PHE A 122 -1.34 -7.92 -6.39
CA PHE A 122 -2.43 -8.87 -6.28
C PHE A 122 -1.94 -10.29 -6.46
N LYS A 123 -2.76 -11.25 -6.05
CA LYS A 123 -2.56 -12.68 -6.22
C LYS A 123 -3.46 -13.16 -7.34
N HIS A 124 -2.91 -13.49 -8.49
CA HIS A 124 -3.63 -14.03 -9.66
C HIS A 124 -4.91 -13.26 -10.03
N TYR A 125 -4.86 -11.92 -10.02
CA TYR A 125 -6.03 -11.07 -10.30
C TYR A 125 -7.20 -11.23 -9.31
N GLU A 126 -6.97 -11.84 -8.14
CA GLU A 126 -7.97 -11.97 -7.07
C GLU A 126 -8.16 -10.60 -6.39
N TYR A 127 -9.13 -9.81 -6.85
CA TYR A 127 -9.56 -8.58 -6.18
C TYR A 127 -11.02 -8.24 -6.49
N ASN A 128 -11.58 -7.32 -5.72
CA ASN A 128 -12.91 -6.75 -5.93
C ASN A 128 -12.84 -5.22 -5.86
N ASP A 129 -13.94 -4.55 -6.21
CA ASP A 129 -13.99 -3.09 -6.24
C ASP A 129 -13.72 -2.47 -4.86
N ASN A 130 -14.12 -3.12 -3.77
CA ASN A 130 -13.84 -2.64 -2.41
C ASN A 130 -12.32 -2.52 -2.15
N ILE A 131 -11.54 -3.49 -2.61
CA ILE A 131 -10.08 -3.46 -2.46
C ILE A 131 -9.47 -2.36 -3.32
N LEU A 132 -9.96 -2.18 -4.56
CA LEU A 132 -9.53 -1.08 -5.41
C LEU A 132 -9.81 0.28 -4.75
N GLN A 133 -11.00 0.45 -4.17
CA GLN A 133 -11.36 1.68 -3.45
C GLN A 133 -10.46 1.91 -2.22
N LEU A 134 -10.05 0.87 -1.51
CA LEU A 134 -9.07 0.99 -0.43
C LEU A 134 -7.71 1.49 -0.95
N ILE A 135 -7.20 0.93 -2.04
CA ILE A 135 -5.96 1.40 -2.67
C ILE A 135 -6.09 2.85 -3.13
N ILE A 136 -7.21 3.20 -3.77
CA ILE A 136 -7.49 4.58 -4.19
C ILE A 136 -7.54 5.52 -2.97
N SER A 137 -8.13 5.12 -1.85
CA SER A 137 -8.14 5.94 -0.62
C SER A 137 -6.73 6.18 -0.07
N ILE A 138 -5.83 5.19 -0.19
CA ILE A 138 -4.43 5.35 0.19
C ILE A 138 -3.76 6.35 -0.76
N ILE A 139 -3.92 6.19 -2.08
CA ILE A 139 -3.37 7.13 -3.07
C ILE A 139 -3.85 8.57 -2.82
N LYS A 140 -5.16 8.75 -2.59
CA LYS A 140 -5.79 10.07 -2.36
C LYS A 140 -5.32 10.77 -1.09
N SER A 141 -4.87 10.00 -0.11
CA SER A 141 -4.49 10.53 1.19
C SER A 141 -3.03 10.95 1.28
N GLN A 142 -2.21 10.66 0.27
CA GLN A 142 -0.81 11.09 0.26
C GLN A 142 -0.69 12.49 -0.29
N ASP A 143 0.21 13.28 0.28
CA ASP A 143 0.55 14.62 -0.20
C ASP A 143 1.47 14.55 -1.43
N HIS A 144 2.25 13.47 -1.54
CA HIS A 144 3.23 13.28 -2.61
C HIS A 144 3.55 11.81 -2.85
N ILE A 145 3.37 11.32 -4.08
CA ILE A 145 3.81 9.98 -4.52
C ILE A 145 4.85 10.13 -5.63
N SER A 146 6.07 9.63 -5.42
CA SER A 146 7.14 9.62 -6.43
C SER A 146 7.25 8.29 -7.18
N GLU A 147 6.92 7.18 -6.52
CA GLU A 147 7.06 5.83 -7.08
C GLU A 147 5.77 5.03 -6.86
N PHE A 148 5.20 4.55 -7.96
CA PHE A 148 3.98 3.75 -7.94
C PHE A 148 4.15 2.44 -8.69
N ASN A 149 3.95 1.33 -7.99
CA ASN A 149 4.06 0.00 -8.55
C ASN A 149 2.76 -0.77 -8.33
N ILE A 150 2.29 -1.45 -9.37
CA ILE A 150 1.12 -2.31 -9.27
C ILE A 150 1.24 -3.52 -10.16
N SER A 151 0.74 -4.66 -9.69
CA SER A 151 0.78 -5.89 -10.48
C SER A 151 -0.50 -6.72 -10.42
N GLN A 152 -0.81 -7.39 -11.53
CA GLN A 152 -1.92 -8.34 -11.68
C GLN A 152 -3.30 -7.67 -11.58
N ILE A 153 -3.51 -6.63 -12.39
CA ILE A 153 -4.81 -5.96 -12.57
C ILE A 153 -5.32 -6.21 -13.99
N LYS A 154 -6.54 -6.75 -14.12
CA LYS A 154 -7.15 -7.05 -15.42
C LYS A 154 -8.21 -6.04 -15.84
N ILE A 155 -8.88 -5.42 -14.87
CA ILE A 155 -10.05 -4.55 -15.04
C ILE A 155 -9.91 -3.35 -14.08
N ASN A 156 -10.44 -2.20 -14.48
CA ASN A 156 -10.53 -0.97 -13.67
C ASN A 156 -9.18 -0.35 -13.31
N PHE A 157 -8.13 -0.61 -14.10
CA PHE A 157 -6.82 0.03 -13.90
C PHE A 157 -6.89 1.55 -14.14
N GLU A 158 -7.75 1.96 -15.08
CA GLU A 158 -8.01 3.35 -15.44
C GLU A 158 -8.41 4.20 -14.23
N LEU A 159 -9.17 3.62 -13.28
CA LEU A 159 -9.57 4.32 -12.06
C LEU A 159 -8.37 4.68 -11.18
N ILE A 160 -7.41 3.77 -11.07
CA ILE A 160 -6.16 4.00 -10.33
C ILE A 160 -5.33 5.06 -11.05
N LEU A 161 -5.14 4.90 -12.36
CA LEU A 161 -4.38 5.85 -13.18
C LEU A 161 -4.96 7.26 -13.11
N LEU A 162 -6.29 7.41 -13.19
CA LEU A 162 -6.94 8.71 -13.13
C LEU A 162 -6.68 9.41 -11.78
N ASN A 163 -6.75 8.67 -10.67
CA ASN A 163 -6.44 9.25 -9.36
C ASN A 163 -4.97 9.64 -9.21
N LEU A 164 -4.05 8.86 -9.78
CA LEU A 164 -2.64 9.23 -9.85
C LEU A 164 -2.43 10.47 -10.73
N LEU A 165 -3.13 10.58 -11.86
CA LEU A 165 -3.03 11.73 -12.75
C LEU A 165 -3.58 13.00 -12.09
N LEU A 166 -4.75 12.91 -11.45
CA LEU A 166 -5.38 14.09 -10.85
C LEU A 166 -4.60 14.65 -9.66
N LEU A 167 -3.94 13.78 -8.88
CA LEU A 167 -3.34 14.17 -7.60
C LEU A 167 -1.82 14.20 -7.62
N HIS A 168 -1.19 13.36 -8.45
CA HIS A 168 0.25 13.07 -8.39
C HIS A 168 0.95 13.20 -9.74
N LYS A 169 0.31 13.80 -10.76
CA LYS A 169 0.90 14.00 -12.10
C LYS A 169 2.26 14.68 -12.08
N ASN A 170 2.43 15.65 -11.17
CA ASN A 170 3.65 16.46 -11.10
C ASN A 170 4.72 15.84 -10.19
N THR A 171 4.36 14.87 -9.37
CA THR A 171 5.22 14.29 -8.33
C THR A 171 5.67 12.88 -8.68
N LEU A 172 4.90 12.16 -9.51
CA LEU A 172 5.18 10.80 -9.93
C LEU A 172 6.35 10.75 -10.93
N ILE A 173 7.45 10.14 -10.50
CA ILE A 173 8.71 10.04 -11.25
C ILE A 173 8.91 8.62 -11.80
N SER A 174 8.44 7.59 -11.09
CA SER A 174 8.57 6.21 -11.55
C SER A 174 7.28 5.43 -11.42
N MET A 175 7.01 4.60 -12.44
CA MET A 175 5.88 3.68 -12.46
C MET A 175 6.32 2.28 -12.90
N LYS A 176 5.92 1.25 -12.17
CA LYS A 176 6.07 -0.15 -12.60
C LYS A 176 4.71 -0.83 -12.72
N LEU A 177 4.41 -1.34 -13.90
CA LEU A 177 3.20 -2.09 -14.20
C LEU A 177 3.59 -3.52 -14.57
N ASP A 178 2.98 -4.52 -13.93
CA ASP A 178 3.33 -5.92 -14.12
C ASP A 178 2.08 -6.79 -14.22
N HIS A 179 1.85 -7.46 -15.35
CA HIS A 179 0.59 -8.17 -15.64
C HIS A 179 -0.62 -7.24 -15.49
N VAL A 180 -0.53 -6.04 -16.04
CA VAL A 180 -1.63 -5.06 -16.03
C VAL A 180 -2.24 -4.99 -17.43
N HIS A 181 -3.57 -5.10 -17.50
CA HIS A 181 -4.30 -4.87 -18.74
C HIS A 181 -4.36 -3.38 -19.05
N ILE A 182 -3.81 -2.98 -20.18
CA ILE A 182 -3.74 -1.59 -20.62
C ILE A 182 -4.67 -1.42 -21.82
N SER A 183 -5.76 -0.69 -21.61
CA SER A 183 -6.69 -0.28 -22.66
C SER A 183 -6.19 0.97 -23.40
N GLU A 184 -6.85 1.33 -24.50
CA GLU A 184 -6.61 2.61 -25.19
C GLU A 184 -6.81 3.82 -24.27
N ASN A 185 -7.81 3.77 -23.39
CA ASN A 185 -8.03 4.83 -22.41
C ASN A 185 -6.90 4.91 -21.36
N SER A 186 -6.44 3.75 -20.87
CA SER A 186 -5.26 3.70 -19.98
C SER A 186 -4.02 4.30 -20.66
N THR A 187 -3.80 3.98 -21.94
CA THR A 187 -2.74 4.53 -22.77
C THR A 187 -2.82 6.05 -22.88
N GLU A 188 -4.00 6.60 -23.15
CA GLU A 188 -4.19 8.05 -23.30
C GLU A 188 -3.99 8.80 -21.97
N ILE A 189 -4.40 8.20 -20.85
CA ILE A 189 -4.11 8.73 -19.51
C ILE A 189 -2.60 8.70 -19.22
N LEU A 190 -1.91 7.61 -19.58
CA LEU A 190 -0.47 7.46 -19.35
C LEU A 190 0.37 8.52 -20.06
N LYS A 191 0.01 8.91 -21.29
CA LYS A 191 0.69 9.98 -22.04
C LYS A 191 0.67 11.33 -21.34
N GLN A 192 -0.30 11.56 -20.45
CA GLN A 192 -0.43 12.84 -19.75
C GLN A 192 0.53 12.99 -18.58
N PHE A 193 1.23 11.93 -18.16
CA PHE A 193 2.25 12.00 -17.12
C PHE A 193 3.60 12.47 -17.67
N TYR A 194 3.81 13.78 -17.69
CA TYR A 194 5.01 14.39 -18.27
C TYR A 194 6.25 14.37 -17.35
N ASN A 195 6.09 14.13 -16.04
CA ASN A 195 7.21 14.07 -15.09
C ASN A 195 7.76 12.67 -14.83
N ILE A 196 7.15 11.63 -15.42
CA ILE A 196 7.63 10.26 -15.24
C ILE A 196 8.95 10.10 -16.01
N ARG A 197 10.01 9.73 -15.30
CA ARG A 197 11.34 9.45 -15.87
C ARG A 197 11.61 7.96 -16.03
N LYS A 198 10.80 7.10 -15.43
CA LYS A 198 11.04 5.65 -15.45
C LYS A 198 9.73 4.88 -15.45
N VAL A 199 9.39 4.30 -16.60
CA VAL A 199 8.28 3.35 -16.73
C VAL A 199 8.83 1.95 -16.95
N LYS A 200 8.39 0.97 -16.15
CA LYS A 200 8.70 -0.44 -16.37
C LYS A 200 7.40 -1.23 -16.60
N LEU A 201 7.27 -1.79 -17.80
CA LEU A 201 6.10 -2.56 -18.23
C LEU A 201 6.49 -4.04 -18.30
N LEU A 202 5.84 -4.90 -17.54
CA LEU A 202 6.12 -6.34 -17.53
C LEU A 202 4.85 -7.08 -17.86
N HIS A 203 4.88 -7.92 -18.91
CA HIS A 203 3.74 -8.77 -19.29
C HIS A 203 2.41 -7.99 -19.39
N CYS A 204 2.47 -6.74 -19.86
CA CYS A 204 1.30 -5.91 -20.10
C CYS A 204 0.77 -6.16 -21.51
N ASN A 205 -0.53 -6.39 -21.63
CA ASN A 205 -1.15 -6.59 -22.94
C ASN A 205 -1.18 -5.26 -23.72
N LYS A 206 -1.08 -5.32 -25.06
CA LYS A 206 -1.41 -4.24 -26.01
C LYS A 206 -0.60 -2.92 -25.97
N LEU A 207 0.57 -2.87 -25.33
CA LEU A 207 1.47 -1.71 -25.52
C LEU A 207 2.32 -1.87 -26.79
N THR A 208 1.99 -1.11 -27.82
CA THR A 208 2.94 -0.78 -28.89
C THR A 208 3.93 0.27 -28.38
N SER A 209 5.13 0.31 -28.95
CA SER A 209 6.21 1.25 -28.58
C SER A 209 5.84 2.73 -28.73
N GLU A 210 4.70 3.05 -29.34
CA GLU A 210 4.18 4.38 -29.64
C GLU A 210 3.51 5.08 -28.44
N VAL A 211 3.25 4.35 -27.35
CA VAL A 211 2.44 4.85 -26.22
C VAL A 211 3.23 5.73 -25.25
N LEU A 212 4.55 5.61 -25.22
CA LEU A 212 5.38 6.38 -24.31
C LEU A 212 5.89 7.64 -25.05
N PRO A 213 5.86 8.83 -24.43
CA PRO A 213 6.67 9.96 -24.87
C PRO A 213 8.08 9.48 -25.18
N ASP A 214 8.74 10.06 -26.18
CA ASP A 214 10.04 9.63 -26.69
C ASP A 214 11.11 9.58 -25.57
N TYR A 215 11.14 8.45 -24.85
CA TYR A 215 12.12 8.09 -23.82
C TYR A 215 13.07 7.09 -24.47
N SER A 216 13.67 7.49 -25.59
CA SER A 216 14.55 6.67 -26.44
C SER A 216 15.74 6.03 -25.70
N GLU A 217 16.04 6.45 -24.46
CA GLU A 217 17.05 5.82 -23.59
C GLU A 217 16.51 4.77 -22.58
N LEU A 218 15.19 4.56 -22.45
CA LEU A 218 14.60 3.69 -21.41
C LEU A 218 13.96 2.39 -21.93
N LEU A 219 13.95 2.19 -23.24
CA LEU A 219 13.35 1.01 -23.90
C LEU A 219 14.30 -0.19 -24.02
N GLU A 220 15.54 -0.11 -23.52
CA GLU A 220 16.55 -1.18 -23.67
C GLU A 220 16.31 -2.44 -22.81
N SER A 221 15.26 -2.51 -21.98
CA SER A 221 14.94 -3.73 -21.22
C SER A 221 13.64 -4.43 -21.62
N LEU A 222 12.96 -3.98 -22.68
CA LEU A 222 11.63 -4.47 -23.05
C LEU A 222 11.56 -5.32 -24.33
N ILE A 223 12.57 -5.28 -25.20
CA ILE A 223 12.56 -6.05 -26.47
C ILE A 223 12.96 -7.53 -26.26
N ASP A 224 13.65 -7.86 -25.16
CA ASP A 224 14.22 -9.18 -24.92
C ASP A 224 13.17 -10.30 -24.67
N ILE A 225 11.91 -9.95 -24.43
CA ILE A 225 10.83 -10.93 -24.21
C ILE A 225 10.19 -11.36 -25.54
N LYS A 226 10.10 -10.48 -26.56
CA LYS A 226 9.50 -10.85 -27.85
C LYS A 226 10.35 -11.82 -28.68
N HIS A 227 11.66 -11.93 -28.41
CA HIS A 227 12.54 -12.85 -29.13
C HIS A 227 12.63 -14.26 -28.52
N ARG A 228 12.19 -14.48 -27.29
CA ARG A 228 12.26 -15.83 -26.65
C ARG A 228 11.01 -16.69 -26.84
N GLU A 229 9.86 -16.10 -27.12
CA GLU A 229 8.62 -16.86 -27.38
C GLU A 229 8.44 -17.30 -28.85
N LYS A 230 9.33 -16.87 -29.76
CA LYS A 230 9.37 -17.37 -31.15
C LYS A 230 10.36 -18.54 -31.37
N LYS A 231 11.02 -19.04 -30.33
CA LYS A 231 12.05 -20.10 -30.42
C LYS A 231 11.88 -21.25 -29.42
N ARG A 232 10.67 -21.49 -28.91
CA ARG A 232 10.36 -22.72 -28.15
C ARG A 232 9.06 -23.34 -28.63
#